data_AF-A0A949TBB3-F1
#
_entry.id   AF-A0A949TBB3-F1
#
_cell.length_a   1.000
_cell.length_b   1.000
_cell.length_c   1.000
_cell.angle_alpha   90.00
_cell.angle_beta   90.00
_cell.angle_gamma   90.00
#
_symmetry.space_group_name_H-M   'P 1'
#
loop_
_entity.id
_entity.type
_entity.pdbx_description
1 polymer ?
#
loop_
_entity_poly.entity_id
_entity_poly.type
_entity_poly.pdbx_seq_one_letter_code
_entity_poly.pdbx_strand_id
1 'polypeptide(L)' 'MSIALYIDENVARQVTTGLRLRGVDVLTVQEDGRTGYPDEVCLSLIFFNEHL' A
#
# COMPACT_ATOMS: atom_id res chain seq x y z
N MET A 1 4.71 -13.68 3.01
CA MET A 1 4.98 -13.00 1.73
C MET A 1 5.05 -11.53 2.09
N SER A 2 6.24 -10.94 2.09
CA SER A 2 6.45 -9.59 2.64
C SER A 2 6.03 -8.54 1.61
N ILE A 3 5.03 -7.73 1.93
CA ILE A 3 4.66 -6.57 1.13
C ILE A 3 5.84 -5.60 1.19
N ALA A 4 6.46 -5.30 0.04
CA ALA A 4 7.62 -4.43 0.04
C ALA A 4 7.23 -2.95 0.22
N LEU A 5 6.06 -2.54 -0.32
CA LEU A 5 5.59 -1.16 -0.32
C LEU A 5 4.05 -1.07 -0.23
N TYR A 6 3.56 -0.20 0.65
CA TYR A 6 2.15 0.19 0.71
C TYR A 6 1.96 1.57 0.08
N ILE A 7 0.96 1.73 -0.79
CA ILE A 7 0.75 2.93 -1.60
C ILE A 7 -0.56 3.61 -1.25
N ASP A 8 -0.47 4.88 -0.90
CA ASP A 8 -1.59 5.73 -0.53
C ASP A 8 -2.55 6.06 -1.70
N GLU A 9 -3.78 6.47 -1.38
CA GLU A 9 -4.80 6.80 -2.37
C GLU A 9 -4.46 7.99 -3.26
N ASN A 10 -3.65 8.94 -2.77
CA ASN A 10 -3.23 10.12 -3.52
C ASN A 10 -2.06 9.85 -4.48
N VAL A 11 -1.48 8.64 -4.47
CA VAL A 11 -0.38 8.30 -5.38
C VAL A 11 -0.93 7.98 -6.78
N ALA A 12 -0.31 8.61 -7.79
CA ALA A 12 -0.67 8.40 -9.18
C ALA A 12 -0.47 6.94 -9.60
N ARG A 13 -1.47 6.36 -10.28
CA ARG A 13 -1.47 4.96 -10.77
C ARG A 13 -0.19 4.60 -11.54
N GLN A 14 0.37 5.55 -12.30
CA GLN A 14 1.59 5.36 -13.09
C GLN A 14 2.80 4.98 -12.22
N VAL A 15 2.87 5.48 -10.97
CA VAL A 15 3.92 5.11 -10.02
C VAL A 15 3.77 3.64 -9.62
N THR A 16 2.58 3.23 -9.19
CA THR A 16 2.24 1.84 -8.85
C THR A 16 2.55 0.90 -10.02
N THR A 17 2.11 1.25 -11.23
CA THR A 17 2.41 0.47 -12.44
C THR A 17 3.92 0.37 -12.68
N GLY A 18 4.65 1.48 -12.56
CA GLY A 18 6.10 1.49 -12.75
C GLY A 18 6.87 0.63 -11.74
N LEU A 19 6.41 0.59 -10.48
CA LEU A 19 6.97 -0.27 -9.43
C LEU A 19 6.71 -1.75 -9.73
N ARG A 20 5.47 -2.10 -10.09
CA ARG A 20 5.10 -3.47 -10.45
C ARG A 20 5.89 -4.00 -11.65
N LEU A 21 6.08 -3.17 -12.67
CA LEU A 21 6.92 -3.52 -13.83
C LEU A 21 8.39 -3.79 -13.47
N ARG A 22 8.86 -3.31 -12.32
CA ARG A 22 10.21 -3.55 -11.78
C ARG A 22 10.28 -4.71 -10.78
N GLY A 23 9.18 -5.46 -10.62
CA GLY A 23 9.11 -6.60 -9.71
C GLY A 23 8.96 -6.24 -8.23
N VAL A 24 8.58 -5.00 -7.92
CA VAL A 24 8.29 -4.58 -6.55
C VAL A 24 6.88 -5.02 -6.17
N ASP A 25 6.74 -5.71 -5.04
CA ASP A 25 5.44 -6.05 -4.48
C ASP A 25 4.80 -4.82 -3.83
N VAL A 26 3.58 -4.51 -4.25
CA VAL A 26 2.88 -3.27 -3.93
C VAL A 26 1.42 -3.56 -3.62
N LEU A 27 0.98 -3.17 -2.42
CA LEU A 27 -0.43 -3.11 -2.02
C LEU A 27 -0.89 -1.65 -1.99
N THR A 28 -1.97 -1.30 -2.70
CA THR A 28 -2.53 0.05 -2.61
C THR A 28 -3.68 0.14 -1.61
N VAL A 29 -3.95 1.33 -1.07
CA VAL A 29 -5.11 1.62 -0.20
C VAL A 29 -6.42 1.13 -0.82
N GLN A 30 -6.58 1.30 -2.13
CA GLN A 30 -7.78 0.88 -2.85
C GLN A 30 -7.91 -0.64 -2.93
N GLU A 31 -6.80 -1.35 -3.10
CA GLU A 31 -6.76 -2.82 -3.11
C GLU A 31 -7.00 -3.41 -1.71
N ASP A 32 -6.59 -2.68 -0.67
CA ASP A 32 -6.88 -3.00 0.73
C ASP A 32 -8.28 -2.56 1.18
N GLY A 33 -9.08 -1.95 0.28
CA GLY A 33 -10.45 -1.52 0.56
C GLY A 33 -10.59 -0.35 1.54
N ARG A 34 -9.53 0.44 1.73
CA ARG A 34 -9.44 1.52 2.72
C ARG A 34 -9.48 2.93 2.12
N THR A 35 -9.95 3.07 0.89
CA THR A 35 -10.12 4.38 0.26
C THR A 35 -10.95 5.30 1.16
N GLY A 36 -10.44 6.51 1.42
CA GLY A 36 -11.04 7.53 2.28
C GLY A 36 -10.86 7.32 3.78
N TYR A 37 -10.09 6.31 4.21
CA TYR A 37 -9.73 6.16 5.63
C TYR A 37 -8.67 7.20 6.03
N PRO A 38 -8.67 7.68 7.28
CA PRO A 38 -7.62 8.58 7.75
C PRO A 38 -6.22 7.93 7.67
N ASP A 39 -5.22 8.71 7.28
CA ASP A 39 -3.82 8.27 7.14
C ASP A 39 -3.31 7.55 8.40
N GLU A 40 -3.65 8.05 9.59
CA GLU A 40 -3.29 7.45 10.88
C GLU A 40 -3.78 5.99 11.01
N VAL A 41 -4.96 5.70 10.46
CA VAL A 41 -5.55 4.35 10.46
C VAL A 41 -4.85 3.47 9.44
N CYS A 42 -4.60 3.99 8.24
CA CYS A 42 -3.85 3.27 7.20
C CYS A 42 -2.44 2.89 7.68
N LEU A 43 -1.72 3.82 8.30
CA LEU A 43 -0.34 3.63 8.76
C LEU A 43 -0.24 2.71 9.97
N SER A 44 -1.11 2.85 10.97
CA SER A 44 -1.07 2.01 12.18
C SER A 44 -1.31 0.53 11.90
N LEU A 45 -2.12 0.20 10.89
CA LEU A 45 -2.44 -1.18 10.53
C LEU A 45 -1.32 -1.88 9.75
N ILE A 46 -0.52 -1.14 8.97
CA ILE A 46 0.63 -1.71 8.23
C ILE A 46 1.71 -2.18 9.19
N PHE A 47 2.00 -1.42 10.25
CA PHE A 47 2.97 -1.83 11.27
C PHE A 47 2.52 -3.07 12.07
N PHE A 48 1.23 -3.38 12.10
CA PHE A 48 0.72 -4.55 12.81
C PHE A 48 0.88 -5.86 12.01
N ASN A 49 0.96 -5.78 10.67
CA ASN A 49 1.05 -6.95 9.80
C ASN A 49 2.48 -7.55 9.71
N GLU A 50 3.50 -6.82 10.15
CA GLU A 50 4.90 -7.28 10.21
C GLU A 50 5.21 -8.15 11.45
N HIS A 51 4.23 -8.38 12.33
CA HIS A 51 4.39 -9.12 13.59
C HIS A 51 3.54 -10.41 13.71
N LEU A 52 3.03 -10.95 12.60
CA LEU A 52 2.36 -12.26 12.55
C LEU A 52 3.01 -13.22 11.54
#